data_AF-A0A0B3VP49-F1
#
_entry.id   AF-A0A0B3VP49-F1
#
_cell.length_a   1.000
_cell.length_b   1.000
_cell.length_c   1.000
_cell.angle_alpha   90.00
_cell.angle_beta   90.00
_cell.angle_gamma   90.00
#
_symmetry.space_group_name_H-M   'P 1'
#
loop_
_entity.id
_entity.type
_entity.pdbx_description
1 polymer ?
#
loop_
_entity_poly.entity_id
_entity_poly.type
_entity_poly.pdbx_seq_one_letter_code
_entity_poly.pdbx_strand_id
1 'polypeptide(L)'
;MILENVESLINSVRDLIKVQEIFRQIRSTPSLINKKAILSQYMENETLKEVIKYAYSPHINFGDDVQRNILDLQVTDTLDDVYPVFYMLDKLAANRDNDLVKQEFKDYMAFFPDIEELLTGIITKDLGLGMSVASINKITKNLGDLRSSCDNSNVISLF
;
A
#
# COMPACT_ATOMS: atom_id res chain seq x y z
N MET A 1 -18.90 16.56 -16.54
CA MET A 1 -18.96 15.76 -15.30
C MET A 1 -18.43 14.33 -15.48
N ILE A 2 -18.67 13.61 -16.60
CA ILE A 2 -18.07 12.26 -16.81
C ILE A 2 -16.57 12.34 -17.18
N LEU A 3 -16.18 13.30 -18.03
CA LEU A 3 -14.78 13.41 -18.52
C LEU A 3 -13.77 13.79 -17.42
N GLU A 4 -14.14 14.68 -16.49
CA GLU A 4 -13.27 15.10 -15.38
C GLU A 4 -12.91 13.93 -14.44
N ASN A 5 -13.85 13.00 -14.25
CA ASN A 5 -13.63 11.80 -13.43
C ASN A 5 -12.66 10.82 -14.10
N VAL A 6 -12.72 10.68 -15.43
CA VAL A 6 -11.84 9.80 -16.20
C VAL A 6 -10.41 10.35 -16.24
N GLU A 7 -10.23 11.65 -16.51
CA GLU A 7 -8.90 12.28 -16.51
C GLU A 7 -8.24 12.22 -15.13
N SER A 8 -9.01 12.46 -14.06
CA SER A 8 -8.54 12.34 -12.68
C SER A 8 -8.07 10.92 -12.34
N LEU A 9 -8.86 9.90 -12.74
CA LEU A 9 -8.50 8.49 -12.55
C LEU A 9 -7.22 8.15 -13.32
N ILE A 10 -7.13 8.55 -14.59
CA ILE A 10 -5.95 8.31 -15.43
C ILE A 10 -4.71 8.94 -14.80
N ASN A 11 -4.79 10.19 -14.36
CA ASN A 11 -3.65 10.88 -13.74
C ASN A 11 -3.23 10.20 -12.44
N SER A 12 -4.19 9.77 -11.62
CA SER A 12 -3.93 9.04 -10.37
C SER A 12 -3.20 7.72 -10.63
N VAL A 13 -3.65 6.94 -11.62
CA VAL A 13 -2.96 5.69 -12.03
C VAL A 13 -1.56 5.99 -12.56
N ARG A 14 -1.41 7.05 -13.35
CA ARG A 14 -0.10 7.48 -13.88
C ARG A 14 0.90 7.82 -12.77
N ASP A 15 0.43 8.46 -11.69
CA ASP A 15 1.28 8.77 -10.54
C ASP A 15 1.65 7.53 -9.73
N LEU A 16 0.75 6.56 -9.62
CA LEU A 16 1.04 5.26 -9.00
C LEU A 16 2.07 4.45 -9.81
N ILE A 17 2.01 4.49 -11.14
CA ILE A 17 3.03 3.87 -12.00
C ILE A 17 4.41 4.49 -11.70
N LYS A 18 4.51 5.82 -11.57
CA LYS A 18 5.78 6.48 -11.19
C LYS A 18 6.27 6.02 -9.81
N VAL A 19 5.37 5.86 -8.85
CA VAL A 19 5.71 5.33 -7.51
C VAL A 19 6.25 3.90 -7.60
N GLN A 20 5.62 3.04 -8.39
CA GLN A 20 6.10 1.68 -8.63
C GLN A 20 7.51 1.69 -9.24
N GLU A 21 7.79 2.58 -10.19
CA GLU A 21 9.14 2.71 -10.76
C GLU A 21 10.20 3.17 -9.75
N ILE A 22 9.85 4.10 -8.85
CA ILE A 22 10.72 4.47 -7.72
C ILE A 22 11.05 3.24 -6.86
N PHE A 23 10.06 2.40 -6.56
CA PHE A 23 10.28 1.18 -5.79
C PHE A 23 11.11 0.14 -6.54
N ARG A 24 10.91 -0.02 -7.86
CA ARG A 24 11.75 -0.89 -8.70
C ARG A 24 13.21 -0.43 -8.66
N GLN A 25 13.47 0.88 -8.78
CA GLN A 25 14.80 1.45 -8.66
C GLN A 25 15.44 1.18 -7.28
N ILE A 26 14.67 1.32 -6.20
CA ILE A 26 15.14 1.00 -4.84
C ILE A 26 15.46 -0.48 -4.71
N ARG A 27 14.59 -1.37 -5.20
CA ARG A 27 14.78 -2.83 -5.13
C ARG A 27 16.03 -3.27 -5.89
N SER A 28 16.27 -2.71 -7.07
CA SER A 28 17.45 -3.02 -7.90
C SER A 28 18.75 -2.42 -7.37
N THR A 29 18.69 -1.49 -6.41
CA THR A 29 19.88 -0.84 -5.85
C THR A 29 20.53 -1.72 -4.77
N PRO A 30 21.78 -2.17 -4.89
CA PRO A 30 22.36 -3.11 -3.91
C PRO A 30 22.67 -2.48 -2.54
N SER A 31 23.09 -1.21 -2.53
CA SER A 31 23.53 -0.53 -1.31
C SER A 31 22.36 0.01 -0.51
N LEU A 32 22.24 -0.41 0.75
CA LEU A 32 21.25 0.12 1.70
C LEU A 32 21.33 1.64 1.86
N ILE A 33 22.53 2.23 1.79
CA ILE A 33 22.71 3.68 1.88
C ILE A 33 22.08 4.37 0.66
N ASN A 34 22.33 3.82 -0.54
CA ASN A 34 21.79 4.39 -1.77
C ASN A 34 20.27 4.20 -1.86
N LYS A 35 19.73 3.08 -1.38
CA LYS A 35 18.27 2.86 -1.25
C LYS A 35 17.62 3.96 -0.41
N LYS A 36 18.21 4.27 0.74
CA LYS A 36 17.72 5.34 1.63
C LYS A 36 17.80 6.71 0.97
N ALA A 37 18.88 6.98 0.22
CA ALA A 37 19.07 8.23 -0.50
C ALA A 37 18.01 8.41 -1.59
N ILE A 38 17.75 7.37 -2.40
CA ILE A 38 16.69 7.38 -3.43
C ILE A 38 15.33 7.65 -2.78
N LEU A 39 14.97 6.91 -1.73
CA LEU A 39 13.69 7.13 -1.06
C LEU A 39 13.57 8.58 -0.53
N SER A 40 14.63 9.10 0.09
CA SER A 40 14.66 10.46 0.63
C SER A 40 14.49 11.53 -0.44
N GLN A 41 15.06 11.32 -1.63
CA GLN A 41 14.96 12.25 -2.75
C GLN A 41 13.52 12.46 -3.24
N TYR A 42 12.67 11.43 -3.14
CA TYR A 42 11.30 11.48 -3.65
C TYR A 42 10.26 11.81 -2.57
N MET A 43 10.67 12.15 -1.35
CA MET A 43 9.72 12.37 -0.25
C MET A 43 8.79 13.59 -0.41
N GLU A 44 9.01 14.47 -1.38
CA GLU A 44 8.04 15.52 -1.74
C GLU A 44 6.86 14.99 -2.57
N ASN A 45 6.92 13.74 -3.05
CA ASN A 45 5.81 13.10 -3.77
C ASN A 45 4.73 12.64 -2.78
N GLU A 46 3.55 13.26 -2.84
CA GLU A 46 2.42 12.94 -1.96
C GLU A 46 1.83 11.55 -2.22
N THR A 47 1.77 11.08 -3.46
CA THR A 47 1.33 9.71 -3.78
C THR A 47 2.27 8.66 -3.18
N LEU A 48 3.59 8.90 -3.23
CA LEU A 48 4.58 8.02 -2.61
C LEU A 48 4.38 7.94 -1.09
N LYS A 49 4.21 9.11 -0.46
CA LYS A 49 3.92 9.23 0.97
C LYS A 49 2.66 8.44 1.34
N GLU A 50 1.59 8.58 0.57
CA GLU A 50 0.33 7.90 0.80
C GLU A 50 0.45 6.38 0.66
N VAL A 51 1.12 5.90 -0.39
CA VAL A 51 1.42 4.48 -0.58
C VAL A 51 2.21 3.90 0.60
N ILE A 52 3.25 4.59 1.06
CA ILE A 52 4.04 4.18 2.23
C ILE A 52 3.16 4.11 3.49
N LYS A 53 2.24 5.07 3.65
CA LYS A 53 1.27 5.07 4.75
C LYS A 53 0.35 3.85 4.69
N TYR A 54 -0.26 3.56 3.55
CA TYR A 54 -1.11 2.37 3.41
C TYR A 54 -0.32 1.07 3.65
N ALA A 55 0.91 0.98 3.17
CA ALA A 55 1.74 -0.22 3.32
C ALA A 55 2.30 -0.42 4.74
N TYR A 56 2.59 0.63 5.50
CA TYR A 56 3.33 0.49 6.77
C TYR A 56 2.65 1.10 7.99
N SER A 57 1.52 1.78 7.84
CA SER A 57 0.76 2.23 9.01
C SER A 57 0.18 1.03 9.76
N PRO A 58 0.39 0.94 11.09
CA PRO A 58 -0.22 -0.10 11.92
C PRO A 58 -1.74 0.08 12.07
N HIS A 59 -2.26 1.27 11.76
CA HIS A 59 -3.70 1.59 11.88
C HIS A 59 -4.51 1.17 10.65
N ILE A 60 -3.85 0.74 9.58
CA ILE A 60 -4.51 0.24 8.37
C ILE A 60 -4.26 -1.26 8.34
N ASN A 61 -5.30 -2.08 8.30
CA ASN A 61 -5.18 -3.54 8.23
C ASN A 61 -6.09 -4.06 7.11
N PHE A 62 -5.55 -4.91 6.24
CA PHE A 62 -6.25 -5.50 5.10
C PHE A 62 -6.74 -6.93 5.34
N GLY A 63 -6.64 -7.41 6.58
CA GLY A 63 -7.04 -8.76 7.00
C GLY A 63 -5.84 -9.68 7.19
N ASP A 64 -6.12 -10.84 7.79
CA ASP A 64 -5.13 -11.90 7.95
C ASP A 64 -5.03 -12.75 6.67
N ASP A 65 -3.87 -13.39 6.45
CA ASP A 65 -3.63 -14.31 5.32
C ASP A 65 -4.07 -13.75 3.95
N VAL A 66 -3.68 -12.50 3.67
CA VAL A 66 -3.98 -11.77 2.43
C VAL A 66 -3.62 -12.58 1.18
N GLN A 67 -2.57 -13.42 1.25
CA GLN A 67 -2.19 -14.32 0.18
C GLN A 67 -3.35 -15.24 -0.20
N ARG A 68 -3.84 -16.04 0.76
CA ARG A 68 -4.92 -16.98 0.52
C ARG A 68 -6.26 -16.30 0.27
N ASN A 69 -6.52 -15.23 1.01
CA ASN A 69 -7.85 -14.61 1.08
C ASN A 69 -8.11 -13.60 -0.04
N ILE A 70 -7.08 -13.13 -0.75
CA ILE A 70 -7.20 -12.16 -1.83
C ILE A 70 -6.38 -12.59 -3.04
N LEU A 71 -5.07 -12.78 -2.87
CA LEU A 71 -4.15 -12.95 -4.00
C LEU A 71 -4.38 -14.25 -4.78
N ASP A 72 -4.69 -15.35 -4.07
CA ASP A 72 -4.95 -16.68 -4.64
C ASP A 72 -6.37 -16.85 -5.19
N LEU A 73 -7.26 -15.86 -5.01
CA LEU A 73 -8.59 -15.89 -5.60
C LEU A 73 -8.49 -15.89 -7.13
N GLN A 74 -9.46 -16.55 -7.78
CA GLN A 74 -9.63 -16.45 -9.22
C GLN A 74 -10.27 -15.10 -9.56
N VAL A 75 -9.88 -14.52 -10.69
CA VAL A 75 -10.54 -13.32 -11.21
C VAL A 75 -11.94 -13.72 -11.71
N THR A 76 -12.95 -12.93 -11.35
CA THR A 76 -14.35 -13.18 -11.70
C THR A 76 -14.96 -12.14 -12.63
N ASP A 77 -14.22 -11.08 -12.98
CA ASP A 77 -14.65 -9.97 -13.84
C ASP A 77 -15.99 -9.33 -13.40
N THR A 78 -16.23 -9.26 -12.09
CA THR A 78 -17.44 -8.69 -11.48
C THR A 78 -17.34 -7.19 -11.20
N LEU A 79 -16.30 -6.53 -11.71
CA LEU A 79 -16.05 -5.12 -11.47
C LEU A 79 -17.01 -4.25 -12.28
N ASP A 80 -18.09 -3.78 -11.63
CA ASP A 80 -19.11 -2.95 -12.26
C ASP A 80 -18.67 -1.48 -12.43
N ASP A 81 -17.89 -0.96 -11.49
CA ASP A 81 -17.43 0.44 -11.45
C ASP A 81 -15.94 0.53 -11.16
N VAL A 82 -15.27 1.50 -11.78
CA VAL A 82 -13.85 1.77 -11.57
C VAL A 82 -13.66 2.96 -10.64
N TYR A 83 -13.20 2.69 -9.42
CA TYR A 83 -12.95 3.69 -8.40
C TYR A 83 -11.47 4.10 -8.31
N PRO A 84 -11.15 5.27 -7.71
CA PRO A 84 -9.78 5.61 -7.35
C PRO A 84 -9.13 4.56 -6.45
N VAL A 85 -7.83 4.32 -6.62
CA VAL A 85 -7.09 3.25 -5.92
C VAL A 85 -7.19 3.38 -4.39
N PHE A 86 -6.99 4.58 -3.84
CA PHE A 86 -7.05 4.79 -2.40
C PHE A 86 -8.45 4.55 -1.83
N TYR A 87 -9.50 4.82 -2.60
CA TYR A 87 -10.86 4.47 -2.21
C TYR A 87 -11.03 2.94 -2.09
N MET A 88 -10.50 2.17 -3.04
CA MET A 88 -10.58 0.71 -2.99
C MET A 88 -9.76 0.13 -1.83
N LEU A 89 -8.61 0.73 -1.51
CA LEU A 89 -7.82 0.35 -0.33
C LEU A 89 -8.58 0.66 0.98
N ASP A 90 -9.23 1.81 1.08
CA ASP A 90 -10.06 2.16 2.24
C ASP A 90 -11.25 1.20 2.40
N LYS A 91 -11.95 0.93 1.29
CA LYS A 91 -13.08 -0.01 1.25
C LYS A 91 -12.65 -1.40 1.72
N LEU A 92 -11.50 -1.89 1.24
CA LEU A 92 -10.94 -3.17 1.67
C LEU A 92 -10.57 -3.15 3.16
N ALA A 93 -9.85 -2.14 3.64
CA ALA A 93 -9.44 -2.06 5.05
C ALA A 93 -10.64 -1.99 6.02
N ALA A 94 -11.68 -1.26 5.64
CA ALA A 94 -12.91 -1.13 6.42
C ALA A 94 -13.76 -2.42 6.44
N ASN A 95 -13.65 -3.26 5.40
CA ASN A 95 -14.45 -4.47 5.21
C ASN A 95 -13.58 -5.72 5.04
N ARG A 96 -12.42 -5.76 5.72
CA ARG A 96 -11.38 -6.79 5.55
C ARG A 96 -11.82 -8.24 5.77
N ASP A 97 -12.94 -8.45 6.45
CA ASP A 97 -13.51 -9.79 6.70
C ASP A 97 -14.60 -10.17 5.67
N ASN A 98 -14.98 -9.26 4.76
CA ASN A 98 -16.05 -9.47 3.78
C ASN A 98 -15.49 -10.07 2.48
N ASP A 99 -15.86 -11.30 2.17
CA ASP A 99 -15.35 -12.03 0.99
C ASP A 99 -15.76 -11.39 -0.34
N LEU A 100 -16.92 -10.72 -0.42
CA LEU A 100 -17.33 -10.00 -1.62
C LEU A 100 -16.40 -8.81 -1.90
N VAL A 101 -16.00 -8.07 -0.86
CA VAL A 101 -15.07 -6.94 -1.00
C VAL A 101 -13.67 -7.43 -1.38
N LYS A 102 -13.24 -8.58 -0.85
CA LYS A 102 -11.97 -9.21 -1.25
C LYS A 102 -11.97 -9.63 -2.73
N GLN A 103 -13.06 -10.25 -3.19
CA GLN A 103 -13.22 -10.64 -4.59
C GLN A 103 -13.26 -9.40 -5.51
N GLU A 104 -14.00 -8.36 -5.12
CA GLU A 104 -14.03 -7.10 -5.86
C GLU A 104 -12.64 -6.45 -5.95
N PHE A 105 -11.86 -6.47 -4.87
CA PHE A 105 -10.49 -5.97 -4.87
C PHE A 105 -9.57 -6.82 -5.76
N LYS A 106 -9.75 -8.15 -5.79
CA LYS A 106 -9.01 -9.03 -6.71
C LYS A 106 -9.30 -8.69 -8.18
N ASP A 107 -10.57 -8.49 -8.52
CA ASP A 107 -10.97 -8.10 -9.87
C ASP A 107 -10.44 -6.69 -10.21
N TYR A 108 -10.43 -5.78 -9.24
CA TYR A 108 -9.83 -4.45 -9.38
C TYR A 108 -8.32 -4.49 -9.66
N MET A 109 -7.58 -5.36 -8.98
CA MET A 109 -6.14 -5.57 -9.26
C MET A 109 -5.93 -6.07 -10.69
N ALA A 110 -6.77 -7.00 -11.16
CA ALA A 110 -6.70 -7.52 -12.52
C ALA A 110 -7.03 -6.47 -13.60
N PHE A 111 -7.89 -5.50 -13.27
CA PHE A 111 -8.22 -4.37 -14.14
C PHE A 111 -7.05 -3.39 -14.31
N PHE A 112 -6.16 -3.29 -13.31
CA PHE A 112 -4.99 -2.40 -13.33
C PHE A 112 -3.66 -3.18 -13.27
N PRO A 113 -3.33 -3.99 -14.30
CA PRO A 113 -2.15 -4.86 -14.28
C PRO A 113 -0.83 -4.08 -14.14
N ASP A 114 -0.77 -2.85 -14.65
CA ASP A 114 0.42 -2.00 -14.58
C ASP A 114 0.82 -1.62 -13.15
N ILE A 115 -0.10 -1.70 -12.18
CA ILE A 115 0.15 -1.39 -10.77
C ILE A 115 -0.15 -2.56 -9.84
N GLU A 116 -0.39 -3.77 -10.37
CA GLU A 116 -0.73 -4.96 -9.56
C GLU A 116 0.38 -5.29 -8.54
N GLU A 117 1.64 -5.18 -8.95
CA GLU A 117 2.81 -5.38 -8.08
C GLU A 117 2.83 -4.39 -6.90
N LEU A 118 2.48 -3.13 -7.17
CA LEU A 118 2.35 -2.09 -6.15
C LEU A 118 1.20 -2.40 -5.19
N LEU A 119 0.02 -2.72 -5.71
CA LEU A 119 -1.16 -3.05 -4.90
C LEU A 119 -0.89 -4.27 -4.01
N THR A 120 -0.25 -5.30 -4.56
CA THR A 120 0.18 -6.49 -3.82
C THR A 120 1.06 -6.09 -2.63
N GLY A 121 2.12 -5.31 -2.86
CA GLY A 121 3.03 -4.87 -1.80
C GLY A 121 2.36 -3.99 -0.74
N ILE A 122 1.34 -3.22 -1.10
CA ILE A 122 0.54 -2.44 -0.15
C ILE A 122 -0.25 -3.38 0.77
N ILE A 123 -1.03 -4.32 0.19
CA ILE A 123 -1.96 -5.14 0.97
C ILE A 123 -1.24 -6.22 1.79
N THR A 124 -0.10 -6.72 1.32
CA THR A 124 0.75 -7.64 2.09
C THR A 124 1.64 -6.94 3.11
N LYS A 125 1.58 -5.59 3.17
CA LYS A 125 2.41 -4.77 4.06
C LYS A 125 3.92 -4.92 3.80
N ASP A 126 4.30 -5.33 2.59
CA ASP A 126 5.69 -5.46 2.18
C ASP A 126 5.93 -4.92 0.76
N LEU A 127 6.45 -3.70 0.68
CA LEU A 127 6.89 -3.10 -0.59
C LEU A 127 8.25 -3.64 -1.07
N GLY A 128 8.87 -4.61 -0.39
CA GLY A 128 10.09 -5.29 -0.83
C GLY A 128 11.33 -4.40 -0.88
N LEU A 129 11.32 -3.25 -0.19
CA LEU A 129 12.37 -2.23 -0.35
C LEU A 129 13.73 -2.65 0.24
N GLY A 130 13.81 -3.75 1.00
CA GLY A 130 15.02 -4.17 1.69
C GLY A 130 15.49 -3.15 2.74
N MET A 131 14.54 -2.42 3.32
CA MET A 131 14.72 -1.47 4.41
C MET A 131 13.78 -1.85 5.55
N SER A 132 14.23 -1.74 6.80
CA SER A 132 13.34 -1.90 7.94
C SER A 132 12.31 -0.77 7.97
N VAL A 133 11.10 -1.05 8.45
CA VAL A 133 10.05 -0.03 8.71
C VAL A 133 10.63 1.12 9.56
N ALA A 134 11.46 0.80 10.55
CA ALA A 134 12.18 1.79 11.35
C ALA A 134 13.04 2.78 10.52
N SER A 135 13.68 2.30 9.45
CA SER A 135 14.47 3.13 8.56
C SER A 135 13.58 3.98 7.66
N ILE A 136 12.48 3.41 7.16
CA ILE A 136 11.49 4.11 6.34
C ILE A 136 10.88 5.25 7.15
N ASN A 137 10.43 4.98 8.38
CA ASN A 137 9.84 5.99 9.29
C ASN A 137 10.78 7.16 9.57
N LYS A 138 12.10 6.90 9.68
CA LYS A 138 13.11 7.95 9.87
C LYS A 138 13.27 8.85 8.65
N ILE A 139 12.99 8.35 7.46
CA ILE A 139 13.02 9.12 6.21
C ILE A 139 11.69 9.87 6.06
N THR A 140 10.59 9.21 6.40
CA THR A 140 9.22 9.71 6.21
C THR A 140 8.71 10.48 7.42
N LYS A 141 9.58 11.15 8.19
CA LYS A 141 9.41 11.72 9.55
C LYS A 141 8.12 12.52 9.86
N ASN A 142 7.20 12.70 8.90
CA ASN A 142 5.95 13.44 9.00
C ASN A 142 4.68 12.63 8.59
N LEU A 143 4.74 11.30 8.39
CA LEU A 143 3.57 10.50 7.97
C LEU A 143 2.67 9.96 9.11
N GLY A 144 2.78 10.52 10.31
CA GLY A 144 2.19 9.95 11.53
C GLY A 144 3.00 8.75 12.01
N ASP A 145 2.90 8.40 13.29
CA ASP A 145 3.67 7.29 13.87
C ASP A 145 3.30 5.96 13.19
N LEU A 146 4.07 5.58 12.17
CA LEU A 146 4.10 4.22 11.57
C LEU A 146 4.63 3.17 12.58
N ARG A 147 4.80 3.54 13.85
CA ARG A 147 5.26 2.75 14.99
C ARG A 147 4.37 3.06 16.19
N SER A 148 3.19 2.44 16.27
CA SER A 148 2.59 2.21 17.58
C SER A 148 2.12 0.75 17.70
N SER A 149 2.98 -0.04 18.37
CA SER A 149 2.67 -1.18 19.25
C SER A 149 3.86 -2.14 19.35
N CYS A 150 4.96 -1.66 19.96
CA CYS A 150 5.94 -2.53 20.60
C CYS A 150 6.58 -1.72 21.73
N ASP A 151 5.86 -1.57 22.84
CA ASP A 151 6.37 -1.63 24.21
C ASP A 151 5.30 -1.14 25.20
N ASN A 152 4.72 -2.08 25.94
CA ASN A 152 4.70 -1.99 27.40
C ASN A 152 4.33 -3.36 27.96
N SER A 153 5.36 -4.21 28.03
CA SER A 153 5.51 -5.14 29.15
C SER A 153 5.57 -4.33 30.44
N ASN A 154 4.40 -3.95 30.96
CA ASN A 154 4.23 -3.68 32.38
C ASN A 154 3.12 -4.59 32.86
N VAL A 155 3.54 -5.84 33.14
CA VAL A 155 2.90 -6.66 34.15
C VAL A 155 2.99 -5.89 35.46
N ILE A 156 1.96 -5.12 35.78
CA ILE A 156 1.66 -4.81 37.18
C ILE A 156 0.72 -5.91 37.64
N SER A 157 1.31 -6.98 38.17
CA SER A 157 0.67 -7.70 39.25
C SER A 157 0.51 -6.72 40.40
N LEU A 158 -0.70 -6.51 40.90
CA LEU A 158 -1.01 -6.13 42.28
C LEU A 158 -2.54 -6.26 42.51
N PHE A 159 -2.89 -7.37 43.17
CA PHE A 159 -4.15 -7.73 43.83
C PHE A 159 -5.41 -8.01 42.99
#